data_AF-A0A0R2NZ61-F1
#
_entry.id   AF-A0A0R2NZ61-F1
#
_cell.length_a   1.000
_cell.length_b   1.000
_cell.length_c   1.000
_cell.angle_alpha   90.00
_cell.angle_beta   90.00
_cell.angle_gamma   90.00
#
_symmetry.space_group_name_H-M   'P 1'
#
loop_
_entity.id
_entity.type
_entity.pdbx_description
1 polymer ?
#
loop_
_entity_poly.entity_id
_entity_poly.type
_entity_poly.pdbx_seq_one_letter_code
_entity_poly.pdbx_strand_id
1 'polypeptide(L)'
;MADETTTTTTTTTDSNGVTVADMQAYLAVDDNEDVLQSLIDMAETDVVNNIGRDIDIETYRADKMFNQAVRLLVDFTYNNRGGLADLTLAYPPAYAYFLNGMRWRIPQEVAADETKS
;
A
#
# COMPACT_ATOMS: atom_id res chain seq x y z
N MET A 1 -7.41 38.74 26.64
CA MET A 1 -6.66 38.16 25.50
C MET A 1 -6.99 36.68 25.52
N ALA A 2 -7.89 36.24 24.63
CA ALA A 2 -8.27 34.85 24.51
C ALA A 2 -7.37 34.26 23.41
N ASP A 3 -6.61 33.24 23.79
CA ASP A 3 -5.76 32.45 22.91
C ASP A 3 -6.66 31.40 22.25
N GLU A 4 -7.02 31.63 20.99
CA GLU A 4 -7.75 30.65 20.18
C GLU A 4 -6.79 29.55 19.74
N THR A 5 -6.72 28.48 20.53
CA THR A 5 -6.09 27.24 20.10
C THR A 5 -6.92 26.62 18.99
N THR A 6 -6.51 26.84 17.74
CA THR A 6 -7.12 26.19 16.58
C THR A 6 -6.73 24.71 16.59
N THR A 7 -7.59 23.87 17.16
CA THR A 7 -7.51 22.42 17.00
C THR A 7 -7.82 22.09 15.54
N THR A 8 -6.79 21.87 14.73
CA THR A 8 -6.96 21.27 13.40
C THR A 8 -7.40 19.83 13.60
N THR A 9 -8.70 19.59 13.53
CA THR A 9 -9.26 18.24 13.38
C THR A 9 -8.91 17.76 11.98
N THR A 10 -7.79 17.05 11.85
CA THR A 10 -7.51 16.24 10.65
C THR A 10 -8.65 15.24 10.53
N THR A 11 -9.51 15.47 9.55
CA THR A 11 -10.57 14.55 9.19
C THR A 11 -9.86 13.41 8.45
N THR A 12 -9.51 12.34 9.16
CA THR A 12 -9.17 11.06 8.52
C THR A 12 -10.42 10.59 7.81
N THR A 13 -10.56 10.95 6.54
CA THR A 13 -11.27 10.09 5.60
C THR A 13 -10.62 8.72 5.79
N ASP A 14 -11.40 7.71 6.19
CA ASP A 14 -10.95 6.33 6.15
C ASP A 14 -10.65 5.98 4.69
N SER A 15 -9.47 6.36 4.24
CA SER A 15 -8.93 5.95 2.96
C SER A 15 -8.68 4.47 3.08
N ASN A 16 -9.49 3.67 2.37
CA ASN A 16 -9.10 2.30 2.09
C ASN A 16 -7.76 2.38 1.35
N GLY A 17 -6.72 1.73 1.88
CA GLY A 17 -5.40 1.70 1.24
C GLY A 17 -4.28 2.30 2.08
N VAL A 18 -3.09 2.39 1.48
CA VAL A 18 -1.90 2.99 2.08
C VAL A 18 -1.80 4.44 1.62
N THR A 19 -1.73 5.39 2.55
CA THR A 19 -1.57 6.81 2.23
C THR A 19 -0.13 7.29 2.38
N VAL A 20 0.17 8.47 1.85
CA VAL A 20 1.44 9.17 2.11
C VAL A 20 1.66 9.37 3.61
N ALA A 21 0.63 9.81 4.34
CA ALA A 21 0.71 10.01 5.78
C ALA A 21 1.02 8.71 6.54
N ASP A 22 0.44 7.58 6.12
CA ASP A 22 0.79 6.27 6.67
C ASP A 22 2.28 5.95 6.51
N MET A 23 2.83 6.20 5.32
CA MET A 23 4.22 5.90 5.03
C MET A 23 5.19 6.89 5.68
N GLN A 24 4.83 8.17 5.78
CA GLN A 24 5.60 9.16 6.53
C GLN A 24 5.71 8.78 8.00
N ALA A 25 4.58 8.41 8.63
CA ALA A 25 4.56 7.92 10.00
C ALA A 25 5.36 6.61 10.16
N TYR A 26 5.24 5.68 9.21
CA TYR A 26 5.94 4.40 9.25
C TYR A 26 7.46 4.54 9.09
N LEU A 27 7.91 5.37 8.15
CA LEU A 27 9.32 5.60 7.84
C LEU A 27 9.97 6.66 8.73
N ALA A 28 9.18 7.34 9.57
CA ALA A 28 9.58 8.49 10.38
C ALA A 28 10.24 9.61 9.53
N VAL A 29 9.57 9.99 8.44
CA VAL A 29 10.01 11.07 7.53
C VAL A 29 8.93 12.15 7.41
N ASP A 30 9.35 13.41 7.43
CA ASP A 30 8.43 14.57 7.40
C ASP A 30 8.30 15.21 6.00
N ASP A 31 9.07 14.76 5.01
CA ASP A 31 9.06 15.26 3.63
C ASP A 31 8.84 14.13 2.60
N ASN A 32 9.07 14.41 1.30
CA ASN A 32 9.00 13.44 0.19
C ASN A 32 7.60 12.93 -0.20
N GLU A 33 6.56 13.75 -0.05
CA GLU A 33 5.18 13.39 -0.44
C GLU A 33 5.09 12.85 -1.89
N ASP A 34 5.64 13.58 -2.87
CA ASP A 34 5.60 13.18 -4.28
C ASP A 34 6.29 11.82 -4.54
N VAL A 35 7.39 11.57 -3.83
CA VAL A 35 8.11 10.30 -3.92
C VAL A 35 7.26 9.20 -3.32
N LEU A 36 6.74 9.39 -2.11
CA LEU A 36 5.98 8.38 -1.40
C LEU A 36 4.71 8.04 -2.17
N GLN A 37 4.01 9.04 -2.73
CA GLN A 37 2.87 8.80 -3.61
C GLN A 37 3.26 7.98 -4.84
N SER A 38 4.37 8.34 -5.51
CA SER A 38 4.86 7.59 -6.68
C SER A 38 5.21 6.14 -6.33
N LEU A 39 5.77 5.90 -5.15
CA LEU A 39 6.12 4.56 -4.68
C LEU A 39 4.87 3.75 -4.29
N ILE A 40 3.87 4.37 -3.67
CA ILE A 40 2.59 3.75 -3.36
C ILE A 40 1.91 3.32 -4.65
N ASP A 41 1.80 4.20 -5.65
CA ASP A 41 1.15 3.89 -6.94
C ASP A 41 1.87 2.74 -7.66
N MET A 42 3.21 2.74 -7.63
CA MET A 42 4.04 1.67 -8.19
C MET A 42 3.83 0.35 -7.45
N ALA A 43 3.79 0.37 -6.12
CA ALA A 43 3.61 -0.81 -5.30
C ALA A 43 2.20 -1.40 -5.45
N GLU A 44 1.14 -0.57 -5.46
CA GLU A 44 -0.22 -1.02 -5.75
C GLU A 44 -0.30 -1.69 -7.11
N THR A 45 0.28 -1.06 -8.14
CA THR A 45 0.31 -1.60 -9.50
C THR A 45 1.04 -2.96 -9.55
N ASP A 46 2.18 -3.11 -8.89
CA ASP A 46 2.92 -4.37 -8.85
C ASP A 46 2.13 -5.48 -8.16
N VAL A 47 1.55 -5.20 -6.99
CA VAL A 47 0.75 -6.18 -6.24
C VAL A 47 -0.48 -6.61 -7.03
N VAL A 48 -1.22 -5.67 -7.63
CA VAL A 48 -2.39 -5.98 -8.47
C VAL A 48 -1.99 -6.82 -9.68
N ASN A 49 -0.91 -6.47 -10.39
CA ASN A 49 -0.44 -7.24 -11.54
C ASN A 49 -0.06 -8.68 -11.20
N ASN A 50 0.40 -8.94 -9.96
CA ASN A 50 0.74 -10.27 -9.49
C ASN A 50 -0.48 -11.11 -9.05
N ILE A 51 -1.62 -10.47 -8.77
CA ILE A 51 -2.85 -11.14 -8.30
C ILE A 51 -3.87 -11.26 -9.45
N GLY A 52 -4.30 -10.13 -10.01
CA GLY A 52 -5.33 -10.03 -11.04
C GLY A 52 -5.70 -8.57 -11.29
N ARG A 53 -5.90 -8.18 -12.55
CA ARG A 53 -6.17 -6.77 -12.93
C ARG A 53 -7.64 -6.45 -13.15
N ASP A 54 -8.48 -7.48 -13.13
CA ASP A 54 -9.90 -7.38 -13.46
C ASP A 54 -10.77 -7.04 -12.24
N ILE A 55 -10.17 -6.94 -11.06
CA ILE A 55 -10.82 -6.59 -9.79
C ILE A 55 -10.56 -5.11 -9.50
N ASP A 56 -11.57 -4.41 -9.00
CA ASP A 56 -11.47 -3.00 -8.65
C ASP A 56 -10.41 -2.76 -7.56
N ILE A 57 -9.65 -1.67 -7.69
CA ILE A 57 -8.57 -1.32 -6.75
C ILE A 57 -9.10 -1.11 -5.34
N GLU A 58 -10.32 -0.62 -5.19
CA GLU A 58 -10.95 -0.42 -3.88
C GLU A 58 -11.18 -1.75 -3.15
N THR A 59 -11.42 -2.86 -3.86
CA THR A 59 -11.48 -4.20 -3.27
C THR A 59 -10.13 -4.61 -2.68
N TYR A 60 -9.04 -4.32 -3.39
CA TYR A 60 -7.70 -4.59 -2.89
C TYR A 60 -7.36 -3.73 -1.67
N ARG A 61 -7.64 -2.43 -1.74
CA ARG A 61 -7.37 -1.46 -0.67
C ARG A 61 -8.12 -1.73 0.63
N ALA A 62 -9.25 -2.43 0.57
CA ALA A 62 -9.97 -2.92 1.74
C ALA A 62 -9.26 -4.11 2.44
N ASP A 63 -8.39 -4.83 1.73
CA ASP A 63 -7.68 -5.99 2.24
C ASP A 63 -6.42 -5.57 3.04
N LYS A 64 -6.37 -5.99 4.32
CA LYS A 64 -5.23 -5.65 5.19
C LYS A 64 -3.92 -6.24 4.70
N MET A 65 -3.94 -7.42 4.08
CA MET A 65 -2.74 -8.08 3.58
C MET A 65 -2.20 -7.41 2.32
N PHE A 66 -3.10 -6.89 1.47
CA PHE A 66 -2.74 -6.02 0.36
C PHE A 66 -2.03 -4.77 0.86
N ASN A 67 -2.61 -4.07 1.83
CA ASN A 67 -2.01 -2.87 2.40
C ASN A 67 -0.64 -3.16 3.05
N GLN A 68 -0.45 -4.34 3.67
CA GLN A 68 0.86 -4.74 4.18
C GLN A 68 1.88 -5.02 3.07
N ALA A 69 1.45 -5.66 1.97
CA ALA A 69 2.32 -5.89 0.81
C ALA A 69 2.77 -4.58 0.17
N VAL A 70 1.85 -3.62 0.01
CA VAL A 70 2.15 -2.28 -0.49
C VAL A 70 3.13 -1.55 0.43
N ARG A 71 2.86 -1.50 1.75
CA ARG A 71 3.77 -0.87 2.73
C ARG A 71 5.18 -1.47 2.68
N LEU A 72 5.30 -2.79 2.62
CA LEU A 72 6.58 -3.48 2.57
C LEU A 72 7.36 -3.15 1.29
N LEU A 73 6.68 -3.11 0.15
CA LEU A 73 7.34 -2.79 -1.11
C LEU A 73 7.78 -1.31 -1.15
N VAL A 74 6.94 -0.38 -0.68
CA VAL A 74 7.32 1.04 -0.55
C VAL A 74 8.53 1.21 0.37
N ASP A 75 8.53 0.60 1.55
CA ASP A 75 9.64 0.64 2.50
C ASP A 75 10.95 0.12 1.87
N PHE A 76 10.88 -1.05 1.26
CA PHE A 76 12.02 -1.65 0.60
C PHE A 76 12.54 -0.75 -0.52
N THR A 77 11.68 -0.28 -1.41
CA THR A 77 12.12 0.57 -2.51
C THR A 77 12.67 1.88 -2.00
N TYR A 78 12.00 2.55 -1.05
CA TYR A 78 12.39 3.84 -0.50
C TYR A 78 13.80 3.81 0.09
N ASN A 79 14.10 2.82 0.93
CA ASN A 79 15.41 2.66 1.56
C ASN A 79 16.51 2.26 0.57
N ASN A 80 16.17 1.74 -0.60
CA ASN A 80 17.12 1.26 -1.60
C ASN A 80 17.17 2.12 -2.87
N ARG A 81 16.46 3.26 -2.96
CA ARG A 81 16.33 4.09 -4.19
C ARG A 81 17.65 4.41 -4.90
N GLY A 82 18.76 4.52 -4.17
CA GLY A 82 20.09 4.81 -4.73
C GLY A 82 20.92 3.58 -5.16
N GLY A 83 20.45 2.37 -4.90
CA GLY A 83 21.20 1.12 -5.09
C GLY A 83 20.36 -0.07 -5.58
N LEU A 84 19.13 0.16 -6.07
CA LEU A 84 18.26 -0.91 -6.56
C LEU A 84 18.92 -1.78 -7.64
N ALA A 85 19.75 -1.18 -8.48
CA ALA A 85 20.48 -1.90 -9.53
C ALA A 85 21.61 -2.81 -8.99
N ASP A 86 22.13 -2.52 -7.80
CA ASP A 86 23.21 -3.27 -7.15
C ASP A 86 22.68 -4.37 -6.21
N LEU A 87 21.36 -4.42 -6.00
CA LEU A 87 20.72 -5.45 -5.20
C LEU A 87 20.72 -6.79 -5.93
N THR A 88 21.28 -7.81 -5.28
CA THR A 88 21.20 -9.21 -5.74
C THR A 88 19.82 -9.82 -5.52
N LEU A 89 19.00 -9.25 -4.64
CA LEU A 89 17.65 -9.70 -4.34
C LEU A 89 16.63 -8.70 -4.91
N ALA A 90 15.75 -9.19 -5.79
CA ALA A 90 14.75 -8.34 -6.45
C ALA A 90 13.73 -7.75 -5.46
N TYR A 91 13.27 -8.53 -4.47
CA TYR A 91 12.30 -8.10 -3.45
C TYR A 91 12.49 -8.87 -2.13
N PRO A 92 12.04 -8.34 -0.98
CA PRO A 92 12.06 -9.04 0.30
C PRO A 92 11.31 -10.38 0.25
N PRO A 93 11.78 -11.46 0.90
CA PRO A 93 11.09 -12.76 0.88
C PRO A 93 9.65 -12.72 1.44
N ALA A 94 9.39 -11.84 2.41
CA ALA A 94 8.06 -11.63 2.97
C ALA A 94 7.05 -11.10 1.93
N TYR A 95 7.51 -10.37 0.91
CA TYR A 95 6.66 -9.87 -0.17
C TYR A 95 6.03 -11.03 -0.96
N ALA A 96 6.84 -12.03 -1.31
CA ALA A 96 6.34 -13.23 -2.00
C ALA A 96 5.32 -14.02 -1.16
N TYR A 97 5.48 -14.03 0.17
CA TYR A 97 4.50 -14.66 1.07
C TYR A 97 3.14 -13.97 1.00
N PHE A 98 3.11 -12.63 1.06
CA PHE A 98 1.87 -11.87 0.95
C PHE A 98 1.20 -12.04 -0.41
N LEU A 99 1.97 -11.97 -1.51
CA LEU A 99 1.44 -12.20 -2.86
C LEU A 99 0.79 -13.59 -2.97
N ASN A 100 1.46 -14.65 -2.53
CA ASN A 100 0.92 -16.00 -2.59
C ASN A 100 -0.35 -16.18 -1.74
N GLY A 101 -0.43 -15.49 -0.60
CA GLY A 101 -1.62 -15.52 0.25
C GLY A 101 -2.82 -14.81 -0.36
N MET A 102 -2.61 -13.76 -1.16
CA MET A 102 -3.68 -12.99 -1.80
C MET A 102 -4.09 -13.56 -3.16
N ARG A 103 -3.12 -14.08 -3.93
CA ARG A 103 -3.27 -14.49 -5.33
C ARG A 103 -4.47 -15.39 -5.60
N TRP A 104 -4.77 -16.29 -4.67
CA TRP A 104 -5.88 -17.23 -4.79
C TRP A 104 -7.10 -16.84 -3.97
N ARG A 105 -6.93 -16.01 -2.93
CA ARG A 105 -8.00 -15.65 -2.00
C ARG A 105 -8.91 -14.57 -2.56
N ILE A 106 -8.35 -13.42 -2.93
CA ILE A 106 -9.14 -12.23 -3.34
C ILE A 106 -10.03 -12.54 -4.55
N PRO A 107 -9.55 -13.17 -5.63
CA PRO A 107 -10.42 -13.49 -6.77
C PRO A 107 -11.55 -14.47 -6.42
N GLN A 108 -11.32 -15.40 -5.50
CA GLN A 108 -12.35 -16.35 -5.07
C GLN A 108 -13.41 -15.67 -4.20
N GLU A 109 -13.01 -14.76 -3.33
CA GLU A 109 -13.93 -13.98 -2.50
C GLU A 109 -14.85 -13.11 -3.35
N VAL A 110 -14.29 -12.43 -4.38
CA VAL A 110 -15.08 -11.63 -5.33
C VAL A 110 -16.07 -12.50 -6.10
N ALA A 111 -15.61 -13.61 -6.69
CA ALA A 111 -16.50 -14.52 -7.44
C ALA A 111 -17.60 -15.14 -6.54
N ALA A 112 -17.31 -15.39 -5.27
CA ALA A 112 -18.28 -15.92 -4.32
C ALA A 112 -19.35 -14.89 -3.91
N ASP A 113 -19.04 -13.59 -3.96
CA ASP A 113 -19.99 -12.52 -3.67
C ASP A 113 -20.93 -12.27 -4.86
N GLU A 114 -20.40 -12.32 -6.09
CA GLU A 114 -21.17 -12.19 -7.34
C GLU A 114 -22.23 -13.30 -7.49
N THR A 115 -21.98 -14.50 -6.99
CA THR A 115 -22.92 -15.64 -7.08
C THR A 115 -24.02 -15.64 -6.02
N LYS A 116 -23.95 -14.74 -5.02
CA LYS A 116 -24.96 -14.60 -3.96
C LYS A 116 -25.98 -13.48 -4.21
N SER A 117 -25.78 -12.67 -5.26
CA SER A 117 -26.69 -11.60 -5.68
C SER A 117 -27.70 -12.10 -6.72
#